data_AF-A0A524PWW4-F1
#
_entry.id   AF-A0A524PWW4-F1
#
_cell.length_a   1.000
_cell.length_b   1.000
_cell.length_c   1.000
_cell.angle_alpha   90.00
_cell.angle_beta   90.00
_cell.angle_gamma   90.00
#
_symmetry.space_group_name_H-M   'P 1'
#
loop_
_entity.id
_entity.type
_entity.pdbx_description
1 polymer ?
#
loop_
_entity_poly.entity_id
_entity_poly.type
_entity_poly.pdbx_seq_one_letter_code
_entity_poly.pdbx_strand_id
1 'polypeptide(L)'
;MKSPSPYLPSLVLCGLLALIMAPPGHSIDSVIKLYICQTEHELEKITLWEKTKPARYREAVKNGDRTPVDAARDTAGFLIATDRIRCDDNGSIVIEKYRSEGDTSSAYMDALKDAELERHCPRTLQQYGHPCR
;
A
#
# COMPACT_ATOMS: atom_id res chain seq x y z
N MET A 1 -5.28 -64.31 -34.77
CA MET A 1 -6.73 -64.16 -35.04
C MET A 1 -7.45 -63.91 -33.72
N LYS A 2 -7.88 -62.66 -33.43
CA LYS A 2 -9.05 -62.33 -32.61
C LYS A 2 -9.37 -60.84 -32.76
N SER A 3 -10.55 -60.56 -33.31
CA SER A 3 -11.33 -59.32 -33.21
C SER A 3 -12.78 -59.83 -33.01
N PRO A 4 -13.73 -59.16 -32.30
CA PRO A 4 -13.98 -57.70 -32.34
C PRO A 4 -14.55 -57.01 -31.06
N SER A 5 -14.35 -55.68 -30.96
CA SER A 5 -15.31 -54.60 -30.57
C SER A 5 -15.99 -54.59 -29.15
N PRO A 6 -16.82 -53.58 -28.78
CA PRO A 6 -16.57 -52.15 -28.59
C PRO A 6 -17.25 -51.59 -27.31
N TYR A 7 -16.57 -50.95 -26.35
CA TYR A 7 -17.29 -50.14 -25.34
C TYR A 7 -16.46 -48.95 -24.86
N LEU A 8 -16.70 -47.79 -25.48
CA LEU A 8 -16.75 -46.51 -24.78
C LEU A 8 -18.22 -46.32 -24.39
N PRO A 9 -18.51 -45.95 -23.14
CA PRO A 9 -18.84 -44.54 -22.94
C PRO A 9 -18.41 -43.97 -21.57
N SER A 10 -18.33 -42.64 -21.54
CA SER A 10 -18.66 -41.82 -20.35
C SER A 10 -17.85 -42.02 -19.07
N LEU A 11 -16.62 -41.49 -19.04
CA LEU A 11 -16.03 -40.93 -17.80
C LEU A 11 -15.26 -39.63 -18.13
N VAL A 12 -15.85 -38.81 -19.00
CA VAL A 12 -15.57 -37.37 -19.08
C VAL A 12 -16.71 -36.73 -18.28
N LEU A 13 -16.40 -35.81 -17.36
CA LEU A 13 -17.28 -35.22 -16.34
C LEU A 13 -17.39 -36.01 -15.03
N CYS A 14 -16.37 -35.95 -14.18
CA CYS A 14 -16.62 -35.77 -12.74
C CYS A 14 -15.37 -35.22 -12.05
N GLY A 15 -15.44 -33.96 -11.61
CA GLY A 15 -14.59 -33.47 -10.52
C GLY A 15 -13.44 -32.51 -10.86
N LEU A 16 -13.41 -31.87 -12.03
CA LEU A 16 -12.52 -30.71 -12.30
C LEU A 16 -13.14 -29.37 -11.84
N LEU A 17 -14.06 -29.42 -10.87
CA LEU A 17 -14.81 -28.27 -10.36
C LEU A 17 -14.46 -27.96 -8.90
N ALA A 18 -13.16 -27.99 -8.58
CA ALA A 18 -12.63 -27.18 -7.49
C ALA A 18 -12.02 -25.91 -8.09
N LEU A 19 -12.82 -25.20 -8.89
CA LEU A 19 -12.57 -23.81 -9.21
C LEU A 19 -12.66 -23.08 -7.87
N ILE A 20 -11.49 -22.78 -7.36
CA ILE A 20 -11.19 -21.91 -6.24
C ILE A 20 -12.13 -20.71 -6.34
N MET A 21 -13.26 -20.75 -5.62
CA MET A 21 -14.00 -19.56 -5.26
C MET A 21 -13.17 -18.86 -4.20
N ALA A 22 -12.04 -18.27 -4.64
CA ALA A 22 -11.49 -17.15 -3.92
C ALA A 22 -12.61 -16.11 -3.90
N PRO A 23 -13.01 -15.60 -2.72
CA PRO A 23 -13.98 -14.52 -2.68
C PRO A 23 -13.48 -13.40 -3.59
N PRO A 24 -14.34 -12.72 -4.35
CA PRO A 24 -13.94 -11.52 -5.07
C PRO A 24 -13.48 -10.53 -4.01
N GLY A 25 -12.16 -10.47 -3.79
CA GLY A 25 -11.54 -9.43 -3.01
C GLY A 25 -11.99 -8.14 -3.67
N HIS A 26 -12.84 -7.38 -2.99
CA HIS A 26 -13.25 -6.08 -3.48
C HIS A 26 -11.94 -5.28 -3.57
N SER A 27 -11.45 -5.09 -4.78
CA SER A 27 -10.21 -4.37 -5.02
C SER A 27 -10.47 -2.93 -4.62
N ILE A 28 -10.02 -2.57 -3.43
CA ILE A 28 -10.06 -1.19 -2.99
C ILE A 28 -9.21 -0.33 -3.93
N ASP A 29 -9.67 0.89 -4.18
CA ASP A 29 -9.00 1.83 -5.09
C ASP A 29 -7.54 2.10 -4.69
N SER A 30 -6.65 2.28 -5.67
CA SER A 30 -5.21 2.50 -5.41
C SER A 30 -4.94 3.74 -4.56
N VAL A 31 -5.75 4.80 -4.68
CA VAL A 31 -5.64 6.00 -3.82
C VAL A 31 -5.98 5.64 -2.38
N ILE A 32 -6.98 4.79 -2.16
CA ILE A 32 -7.35 4.30 -0.82
C ILE A 32 -6.22 3.43 -0.24
N LYS A 33 -5.65 2.50 -1.03
CA LYS A 33 -4.50 1.70 -0.58
C LYS A 33 -3.31 2.58 -0.21
N LEU A 34 -3.01 3.58 -1.04
CA LEU A 34 -1.91 4.50 -0.82
C LEU A 34 -2.15 5.36 0.44
N TYR A 35 -3.38 5.80 0.66
CA TYR A 35 -3.78 6.52 1.86
C TYR A 35 -3.61 5.68 3.13
N ILE A 36 -4.02 4.42 3.10
CA ILE A 36 -3.83 3.50 4.24
C ILE A 36 -2.33 3.26 4.48
N CYS A 37 -1.57 2.98 3.40
CA CYS A 37 -0.13 2.79 3.46
C CYS A 37 0.59 3.99 4.08
N GLN A 38 0.27 5.21 3.63
CA GLN A 38 0.88 6.42 4.15
C GLN A 38 0.43 6.73 5.58
N THR A 39 -0.82 6.43 5.94
CA THR A 39 -1.30 6.56 7.32
C THR A 39 -0.53 5.63 8.26
N GLU A 40 -0.28 4.39 7.84
CA GLU A 40 0.53 3.43 8.60
C GLU A 40 1.93 3.99 8.88
N HIS A 41 2.61 4.49 7.84
CA HIS A 41 3.94 5.08 7.96
C HIS A 41 3.97 6.33 8.86
N GLU A 42 3.04 7.26 8.66
CA GLU A 42 2.97 8.49 9.46
C GLU A 42 2.67 8.20 10.92
N LEU A 43 1.80 7.21 11.20
CA LEU A 43 1.48 6.80 12.56
C LEU A 43 2.71 6.22 13.28
N GLU A 44 3.49 5.37 12.61
CA GLU A 44 4.74 4.84 13.18
C GLU A 44 5.71 5.98 13.52
N LYS A 45 5.90 6.92 12.58
CA LYS A 45 6.79 8.08 12.77
C LYS A 45 6.34 8.96 13.94
N ILE A 46 5.05 9.28 14.03
CA ILE A 46 4.48 10.08 15.13
C ILE A 46 4.64 9.36 16.47
N THR A 47 4.36 8.05 16.52
CA THR A 47 4.52 7.25 17.73
C THR A 47 5.97 7.22 18.20
N LEU A 48 6.94 7.14 17.27
CA LEU A 48 8.36 7.23 17.60
C LEU A 48 8.75 8.60 18.18
N TRP A 49 8.10 9.69 17.72
CA TRP A 49 8.37 11.04 18.24
C TRP A 49 7.97 11.21 19.69
N GLU A 50 7.01 10.45 20.20
CA GLU A 50 6.64 10.51 21.61
C GLU A 50 7.86 10.32 22.52
N LYS A 51 8.74 9.38 22.15
CA LYS A 51 9.97 9.07 22.90
C LYS A 51 11.17 9.89 22.44
N THR A 52 11.30 10.12 21.15
CA THR A 52 12.53 10.68 20.55
C THR A 52 12.49 12.20 20.36
N LYS A 53 11.30 12.77 20.12
CA LYS A 53 11.10 14.19 19.78
C LYS A 53 9.78 14.72 20.40
N PRO A 54 9.67 14.83 21.73
CA PRO A 54 8.39 15.13 22.40
C PRO A 54 7.74 16.45 21.97
N ALA A 55 8.55 17.47 21.62
CA ALA A 55 8.04 18.73 21.09
C ALA A 55 7.32 18.55 19.74
N ARG A 56 7.92 17.78 18.82
CA ARG A 56 7.30 17.47 17.52
C ARG A 56 6.08 16.57 17.67
N TYR A 57 6.12 15.63 18.62
CA TYR A 57 4.93 14.84 18.94
C TYR A 57 3.78 15.73 19.40
N ARG A 58 4.00 16.62 20.37
CA ARG A 58 2.98 17.56 20.85
C ARG A 58 2.42 18.43 19.74
N GLU A 59 3.27 18.97 18.88
CA GLU A 59 2.84 19.73 17.70
C GLU A 59 1.98 18.86 16.78
N ALA A 60 2.43 17.64 16.48
CA ALA A 60 1.70 16.69 15.66
C ALA A 60 0.35 16.33 16.27
N VAL A 61 0.21 16.18 17.59
CA VAL A 61 -1.09 15.89 18.23
C VAL A 61 -1.85 17.16 18.67
N LYS A 62 -1.40 18.35 18.25
CA LYS A 62 -1.97 19.65 18.66
C LYS A 62 -2.18 19.72 20.18
N ASN A 63 -1.14 19.42 20.94
CA ASN A 63 -1.14 19.35 22.41
C ASN A 63 -2.23 18.44 23.03
N GLY A 64 -2.70 17.43 22.28
CA GLY A 64 -3.69 16.45 22.74
C GLY A 64 -5.09 16.67 22.15
N ASP A 65 -5.31 17.73 21.36
CA ASP A 65 -6.59 17.99 20.69
C ASP A 65 -6.93 16.91 19.64
N ARG A 66 -5.95 16.13 19.17
CA ARG A 66 -6.17 15.00 18.26
C ARG A 66 -5.34 13.79 18.64
N THR A 67 -5.81 12.60 18.27
CA THR A 67 -5.04 11.36 18.49
C THR A 67 -3.87 11.26 17.50
N PRO A 68 -2.84 10.44 17.76
CA PRO A 68 -1.78 10.15 16.79
C PRO A 68 -2.31 9.61 15.46
N VAL A 69 -3.39 8.82 15.50
CA VAL A 69 -4.03 8.27 14.30
C VAL A 69 -4.67 9.38 13.46
N ASP A 70 -5.35 10.34 14.10
CA ASP A 70 -5.93 11.48 13.39
C ASP A 70 -4.84 12.34 12.76
N ALA A 71 -3.75 12.59 13.49
CA ALA A 71 -2.60 13.32 12.97
C ALA A 71 -1.94 12.62 11.76
N ALA A 72 -1.82 11.29 11.81
CA ALA A 72 -1.27 10.49 10.72
C ALA A 72 -2.18 10.54 9.47
N ARG A 73 -3.49 10.39 9.67
CA ARG A 73 -4.51 10.48 8.61
C ARG A 73 -4.51 11.84 7.92
N ASP A 74 -4.51 12.92 8.69
CA ASP A 74 -4.45 14.29 8.15
C ASP A 74 -3.21 14.49 7.29
N THR A 75 -2.06 14.00 7.77
CA THR A 75 -0.79 14.13 7.05
C THR A 75 -0.78 13.30 5.77
N ALA A 76 -1.24 12.04 5.84
CA ALA A 76 -1.37 11.17 4.67
C ALA A 76 -2.32 11.75 3.62
N GLY A 77 -3.48 12.25 4.05
CA GLY A 77 -4.45 12.91 3.20
C GLY A 77 -3.88 14.14 2.50
N PHE A 78 -3.16 14.99 3.24
CA PHE A 78 -2.47 16.14 2.65
C PHE A 78 -1.43 15.73 1.59
N LEU A 79 -0.58 14.75 1.89
CA LEU A 79 0.48 14.31 0.98
C LEU A 79 -0.07 13.75 -0.34
N ILE A 80 -1.17 13.02 -0.28
CA ILE A 80 -1.81 12.44 -1.47
C ILE A 80 -2.60 13.50 -2.23
N ALA A 81 -3.38 14.35 -1.54
CA ALA A 81 -4.17 15.40 -2.19
C ALA A 81 -3.32 16.49 -2.85
N THR A 82 -2.05 16.62 -2.47
CA THR A 82 -1.08 17.53 -3.09
C THR A 82 -0.16 16.84 -4.09
N ASP A 83 -0.43 15.58 -4.45
CA ASP A 83 0.36 14.76 -5.36
C ASP A 83 1.84 14.59 -4.95
N ARG A 84 2.16 14.86 -3.67
CA ARG A 84 3.50 14.64 -3.12
C ARG A 84 3.80 13.15 -2.93
N ILE A 85 2.77 12.32 -2.88
CA ILE A 85 2.87 10.86 -2.95
C ILE A 85 1.78 10.35 -3.88
N ARG A 86 2.15 9.58 -4.91
CA ARG A 86 1.20 9.02 -5.88
C ARG A 86 1.72 7.75 -6.54
N CYS A 87 0.86 7.08 -7.28
CA CYS A 87 1.25 6.03 -8.22
C CYS A 87 1.66 6.66 -9.55
N ASP A 88 2.79 6.25 -10.12
CA ASP A 88 3.18 6.60 -11.48
C ASP A 88 2.53 5.68 -12.53
N ASP A 89 2.74 5.98 -13.80
CA ASP A 89 2.19 5.20 -14.92
C ASP A 89 2.72 3.76 -14.99
N ASN A 90 3.84 3.47 -14.30
CA ASN A 90 4.42 2.13 -14.22
C ASN A 90 3.89 1.33 -13.02
N GLY A 91 2.95 1.87 -12.25
CA GLY A 91 2.42 1.25 -11.04
C GLY A 91 3.41 1.23 -9.88
N SER A 92 4.33 2.21 -9.82
CA SER A 92 5.28 2.43 -8.72
C SER A 92 4.85 3.60 -7.85
N ILE A 93 5.15 3.55 -6.55
CA ILE A 93 4.89 4.69 -5.66
C ILE A 93 6.03 5.69 -5.83
N VAL A 94 5.70 6.94 -6.14
CA VAL A 94 6.64 8.06 -6.22
C VAL A 94 6.36 9.08 -5.14
N ILE A 95 7.43 9.62 -4.54
CA ILE A 95 7.39 10.57 -3.43
C ILE A 95 8.21 11.80 -3.80
N GLU A 96 7.62 12.97 -3.59
CA GLU A 96 8.31 14.25 -3.73
C GLU A 96 9.37 14.42 -2.63
N LYS A 97 10.61 14.63 -3.04
CA LYS A 97 11.76 14.92 -2.18
C LYS A 97 12.37 16.25 -2.58
N TYR A 98 13.04 16.88 -1.62
CA TYR A 98 13.81 18.10 -1.86
C TYR A 98 15.29 17.80 -1.75
N ARG A 99 16.06 18.25 -2.73
CA ARG A 99 17.52 18.28 -2.65
C ARG A 99 17.96 19.69 -2.33
N SER A 100 18.75 19.86 -1.28
CA SER A 100 19.42 21.12 -0.98
C SER A 100 20.85 21.02 -1.51
N GLU A 101 21.14 21.77 -2.58
CA GLU A 101 22.50 21.98 -3.08
C GLU A 101 22.82 23.49 -2.96
N GLY A 102 23.56 23.87 -1.91
CA GLY A 102 23.80 25.27 -1.57
C GLY A 102 22.53 26.00 -1.11
N ASP A 103 22.34 27.25 -1.54
CA ASP A 103 21.18 28.09 -1.19
C ASP A 103 19.91 27.78 -2.00
N THR A 104 19.95 26.81 -2.94
CA THR A 104 18.80 26.48 -3.79
C THR A 104 18.26 25.10 -3.44
N SER A 105 16.95 25.00 -3.19
CA SER A 105 16.25 23.72 -3.06
C SER A 105 15.48 23.40 -4.34
N SER A 106 15.66 22.19 -4.89
CA SER A 106 14.86 21.68 -6.00
C SER A 106 14.01 20.49 -5.56
N ALA A 107 12.77 20.44 -6.02
CA ALA A 107 11.87 19.30 -5.82
C ALA A 107 12.08 18.26 -6.93
N TYR A 108 12.06 16.99 -6.58
CA TYR A 108 12.12 15.87 -7.52
C TYR A 108 11.28 14.70 -7.02
N MET A 109 10.88 13.80 -7.92
CA MET A 109 10.13 12.59 -7.56
C MET A 109 11.09 11.42 -7.45
N ASP A 110 11.00 10.67 -6.36
CA ASP A 110 11.78 9.46 -6.12
C ASP A 110 10.85 8.26 -5.96
N ALA A 111 11.17 7.16 -6.64
CA ALA A 111 10.37 5.95 -6.59
C ALA A 111 10.74 5.10 -5.38
N LEU A 112 9.73 4.66 -4.62
CA LEU A 112 9.93 3.74 -3.51
C LEU A 112 10.12 2.33 -4.06
N LYS A 113 11.22 1.68 -3.67
CA LYS A 113 11.51 0.30 -4.10
C LYS A 113 10.77 -0.72 -3.23
N ASP A 114 10.56 -1.93 -3.73
CA ASP A 114 9.80 -2.99 -3.01
C ASP A 114 10.28 -3.21 -1.56
N ALA A 115 11.58 -3.35 -1.33
CA ALA A 115 12.12 -3.54 0.03
C ALA A 115 12.00 -2.29 0.93
N GLU A 116 11.86 -1.10 0.34
CA GLU A 116 11.55 0.12 1.10
C GLU A 116 10.05 0.19 1.38
N LEU A 117 9.21 -0.18 0.41
CA LEU A 117 7.76 -0.27 0.54
C LEU A 117 7.33 -1.29 1.60
N GLU A 118 7.98 -2.45 1.67
CA GLU A 118 7.75 -3.46 2.72
C GLU A 118 8.02 -2.93 4.12
N ARG A 119 9.02 -2.05 4.26
CA ARG A 119 9.31 -1.37 5.53
C ARG A 119 8.35 -0.20 5.78
N HIS A 120 7.82 0.41 4.72
CA HIS A 120 6.99 1.61 4.79
C HIS A 120 5.55 1.30 5.24
N CYS A 121 4.95 0.23 4.73
CA CYS A 121 3.57 -0.15 5.07
C CYS A 121 3.32 -1.67 5.01
N PRO A 122 3.96 -2.45 5.90
CA PRO A 122 3.90 -3.91 5.88
C PRO A 122 2.47 -4.46 6.02
N ARG A 123 1.63 -3.83 6.87
CA ARG A 123 0.25 -4.32 7.07
C ARG A 123 -0.61 -4.08 5.84
N THR A 124 -0.44 -2.92 5.21
CA THR A 124 -1.16 -2.59 3.98
C THR A 124 -0.85 -3.59 2.87
N LEU A 125 0.43 -3.93 2.68
CA LEU A 125 0.84 -4.94 1.70
C LEU A 125 0.27 -6.32 2.00
N GLN A 126 0.30 -6.74 3.27
CA GLN A 126 -0.24 -8.03 3.69
C GLN A 126 -1.75 -8.15 3.45
N GLN A 127 -2.49 -7.05 3.67
CA GLN A 127 -3.95 -7.07 3.64
C GLN A 127 -4.54 -6.75 2.26
N TYR A 128 -3.92 -5.84 1.50
CA TYR A 128 -4.49 -5.27 0.27
C TYR A 128 -3.58 -5.38 -0.96
N GLY A 129 -2.37 -5.92 -0.78
CA GLY A 129 -1.35 -6.00 -1.81
C GLY A 129 -0.67 -4.65 -2.09
N HIS A 130 0.02 -4.58 -3.23
CA HIS A 130 0.77 -3.39 -3.62
C HIS A 130 -0.18 -2.19 -3.83
N PRO A 131 0.10 -0.99 -3.26
CA PRO A 131 -0.85 0.13 -3.33
C PRO A 131 -1.19 0.59 -4.75
N CYS A 132 -0.26 0.44 -5.68
CA CYS A 132 -0.45 0.80 -7.09
C CYS A 132 -0.80 -0.38 -8.01
N ARG A 133 -1.27 -1.51 -7.46
CA ARG A 133 -1.74 -2.68 -8.24
C ARG A 133 -3.06 -3.23 -7.73
#